data_AF-A0A961HM20-F1
#
_entry.id   AF-A0A961HM20-F1
#
_cell.length_a   1.000
_cell.length_b   1.000
_cell.length_c   1.000
_cell.angle_alpha   90.00
_cell.angle_beta   90.00
_cell.angle_gamma   90.00
#
_symmetry.space_group_name_H-M   'P 1'
#
loop_
_entity.id
_entity.type
_entity.pdbx_description
1 polymer ?
#
loop_
_entity_poly.entity_id
_entity_poly.type
_entity_poly.pdbx_seq_one_letter_code
_entity_poly.pdbx_strand_id
1 'polypeptide(L)' 'AGWLAGVRGLDDTGLAQGCGAAEGPWADLPMAALVLHINREVIHHGAEIALLRDLWRAR' A
#
# COMPACT_ATOMS: atom_id res chain seq x y z
N ALA A 1 -8.86 10.59 -2.70
CA ALA A 1 -9.51 9.98 -3.88
C ALA A 1 -8.52 9.33 -4.86
N GLY A 2 -7.33 9.91 -5.08
CA GLY A 2 -6.37 9.44 -6.11
C GLY A 2 -5.94 7.96 -6.00
N TRP A 3 -5.64 7.44 -4.81
CA TRP A 3 -5.24 6.03 -4.64
C TRP A 3 -6.29 5.04 -5.13
N LEU A 4 -7.53 5.15 -4.62
CA LEU A 4 -8.64 4.28 -5.01
C LEU A 4 -8.93 4.35 -6.52
N ALA A 5 -8.88 5.55 -7.10
CA ALA A 5 -9.06 5.73 -8.53
C ALA A 5 -7.93 5.06 -9.33
N GLY A 6 -6.68 5.20 -8.88
CA GLY A 6 -5.52 4.56 -9.50
C GLY A 6 -5.60 3.03 -9.47
N VAL A 7 -5.85 2.44 -8.30
CA VAL A 7 -5.96 0.98 -8.15
C VAL A 7 -7.13 0.42 -8.96
N ARG A 8 -8.29 1.08 -8.95
CA ARG A 8 -9.46 0.65 -9.75
C ARG A 8 -9.28 0.81 -11.26
N GLY A 9 -8.33 1.63 -11.69
CA GLY A 9 -8.00 1.81 -13.10
C GLY A 9 -7.08 0.73 -13.66
N LEU A 10 -6.51 -0.13 -12.81
CA LEU A 10 -5.66 -1.25 -13.23
C LEU A 10 -6.53 -2.45 -13.61
N ASP A 11 -6.28 -3.00 -14.80
CA ASP A 11 -6.75 -4.32 -15.20
C ASP A 11 -5.70 -5.40 -14.86
N ASP A 12 -5.98 -6.65 -15.24
CA ASP A 12 -5.08 -7.78 -14.95
C ASP A 12 -3.68 -7.59 -15.55
N THR A 13 -3.59 -6.99 -16.74
CA THR A 13 -2.31 -6.69 -17.39
C THR A 13 -1.54 -5.64 -16.60
N GLY A 14 -2.21 -4.55 -16.21
CA GLY A 14 -1.62 -3.50 -15.39
C GLY A 14 -1.17 -3.98 -14.02
N LEU A 15 -1.90 -4.92 -13.42
CA LEU A 15 -1.52 -5.57 -12.15
C LEU A 15 -0.30 -6.48 -12.29
N ALA A 16 -0.12 -7.14 -13.44
CA ALA A 16 0.99 -8.03 -13.71
C ALA A 16 2.27 -7.31 -14.16
N GLN A 17 2.16 -6.09 -14.68
CA GLN A 17 3.31 -5.29 -15.13
C GLN A 17 4.21 -4.90 -13.94
N GLY A 18 5.52 -4.77 -14.19
CA GLY A 18 6.48 -4.28 -13.19
C GLY A 18 6.06 -2.92 -12.62
N CYS A 19 6.21 -2.75 -11.31
CA CYS A 19 5.80 -1.54 -10.60
C CYS A 19 6.64 -0.30 -10.95
N GLY A 20 7.81 -0.51 -11.57
CA GLY A 20 8.59 0.52 -12.24
C GLY A 20 9.74 1.10 -11.41
N ALA A 21 10.55 1.93 -12.06
CA ALA A 21 11.85 2.37 -11.55
C ALA A 21 11.81 3.14 -10.22
N ALA A 22 10.65 3.67 -9.82
CA ALA A 22 10.48 4.34 -8.53
C ALA A 22 10.75 3.40 -7.35
N GLU A 23 10.49 2.10 -7.50
CA GLU A 23 10.73 1.08 -6.49
C GLU A 23 12.15 0.50 -6.55
N GLY A 24 13.06 1.10 -7.33
CA GLY A 24 14.48 0.75 -7.35
C GLY A 24 14.74 -0.75 -7.55
N PRO A 25 15.36 -1.46 -6.59
CA PRO A 25 15.63 -2.90 -6.70
C PRO A 25 14.40 -3.78 -6.93
N TRP A 26 13.21 -3.27 -6.62
CA TRP A 26 11.94 -3.98 -6.74
C TRP A 26 11.17 -3.61 -8.01
N ALA A 27 11.73 -2.80 -8.91
CA ALA A 27 11.05 -2.28 -10.09
C ALA A 27 10.40 -3.35 -10.99
N ASP A 28 10.98 -4.55 -11.01
CA ASP A 28 10.49 -5.68 -11.81
C ASP A 28 9.41 -6.51 -11.09
N LEU A 29 9.12 -6.23 -9.81
CA LEU A 29 8.03 -6.89 -9.11
C LEU A 29 6.68 -6.41 -9.67
N PRO A 30 5.66 -7.29 -9.74
CA PRO A 30 4.34 -6.90 -10.25
C PRO A 30 3.74 -5.72 -9.49
N MET A 31 2.99 -4.86 -10.18
CA MET A 31 2.22 -3.76 -9.57
C MET A 31 1.29 -4.28 -8.45
N ALA A 32 0.73 -5.48 -8.60
CA ALA A 32 -0.03 -6.14 -7.54
C ALA A 32 0.76 -6.35 -6.24
N ALA A 33 2.07 -6.65 -6.33
CA ALA A 33 2.92 -6.82 -5.17
C ALA A 33 3.11 -5.48 -4.42
N LEU A 34 3.33 -4.39 -5.16
CA LEU A 34 3.42 -3.05 -4.58
C LEU A 34 2.10 -2.62 -3.92
N VAL A 35 0.97 -2.81 -4.62
CA VAL A 35 -0.37 -2.49 -4.08
C VAL A 35 -0.63 -3.29 -2.80
N LEU A 36 -0.31 -4.59 -2.78
CA LEU A 36 -0.45 -5.43 -1.59
C LEU A 36 0.42 -4.92 -0.43
N HIS A 37 1.68 -4.60 -0.71
CA HIS A 37 2.61 -4.07 0.29
C HIS A 37 2.08 -2.78 0.92
N ILE A 38 1.70 -1.79 0.10
CA ILE A 38 1.17 -0.51 0.58
C ILE A 38 -0.08 -0.70 1.44
N ASN A 39 -1.01 -1.56 1.02
CA ASN A 39 -2.22 -1.84 1.82
C ASN A 39 -1.87 -2.46 3.18
N ARG A 40 -0.89 -3.36 3.23
CA ARG A 40 -0.41 -3.96 4.49
C ARG A 40 0.21 -2.92 5.41
N GLU A 41 1.10 -2.06 4.90
CA GLU A 41 1.76 -1.02 5.71
C GLU A 41 0.78 0.00 6.26
N VAL A 42 -0.19 0.43 5.45
CA VAL A 42 -1.24 1.37 5.91
C VAL A 42 -2.05 0.78 7.05
N ILE A 43 -2.41 -0.51 6.97
CA ILE A 43 -3.14 -1.19 8.04
C ILE A 43 -2.25 -1.37 9.27
N HIS A 44 -1.00 -1.81 9.07
CA HIS A 44 -0.04 -2.07 10.14
C HIS A 44 0.23 -0.81 10.97
N HIS A 45 0.72 0.25 10.34
CA HIS A 45 0.99 1.51 11.03
C HIS A 45 -0.29 2.22 11.48
N GLY A 46 -1.39 2.07 10.74
CA GLY A 46 -2.70 2.57 11.17
C GLY A 46 -3.13 1.96 12.50
N ALA A 47 -2.90 0.67 12.70
CA ALA A 47 -3.19 -0.02 13.96
C ALA A 47 -2.26 0.45 15.09
N GLU A 48 -0.98 0.68 14.82
CA GLU A 48 -0.04 1.24 15.81
C GLU A 48 -0.48 2.63 16.26
N ILE A 49 -0.86 3.50 15.33
CA ILE A 49 -1.37 4.84 15.65
C ILE A 49 -2.66 4.76 16.48
N ALA A 50 -3.59 3.87 16.12
CA ALA A 50 -4.82 3.67 16.87
C ALA A 50 -4.52 3.21 18.31
N LEU A 51 -3.63 2.24 18.47
CA LEU A 51 -3.18 1.75 19.78
C LEU A 51 -2.62 2.87 20.64
N LEU A 52 -1.70 3.68 20.09
CA LEU A 52 -1.10 4.79 20.84
C LEU A 52 -2.14 5.84 21.28
N ARG A 53 -3.14 6.11 20.44
CA ARG A 53 -4.23 7.04 20.77
C ARG A 53 -5.12 6.50 21.89
N ASP A 54 -5.41 5.20 21.88
CA ASP A 54 -6.23 4.57 22.90
C ASP A 54 -5.48 4.52 24.24
N LEU A 55 -4.20 4.16 24.24
CA LEU A 55 -3.35 4.19 25.43
C LEU A 55 -3.22 5.60 26.02
N TRP A 56 -3.08 6.62 25.17
CA TRP A 56 -3.06 8.01 25.63
C TRP A 56 -4.37 8.44 26.30
N ARG A 57 -5.51 8.02 25.76
CA ARG A 57 -6.84 8.33 26.33
C ARG A 57 -7.12 7.57 27.63
N ALA A 58 -6.53 6.39 27.79
CA ALA A 58 -6.70 5.53 28.97
C ALA A 58 -5.74 5.88 30.12
N ARG A 59 -4.79 6.78 29.90
CA ARG A 59 -3.89 7.32 30.91
C ARG A 59 -4.55 8.45 31.69
#